data_AF-A0A6M3KFN1-F1
#
_entry.id   AF-A0A6M3KFN1-F1
#
_cell.length_a   1.000
_cell.length_b   1.000
_cell.length_c   1.000
_cell.angle_alpha   90.00
_cell.angle_beta   90.00
_cell.angle_gamma   90.00
#
_symmetry.space_group_name_H-M   'P 1'
#
loop_
_entity.id
_entity.type
_entity.pdbx_description
1 polymer ?
#
loop_
_entity_poly.entity_id
_entity_poly.type
_entity_poly.pdbx_seq_one_letter_code
_entity_poly.pdbx_strand_id
1 'polypeptide(L)'
;MHKIISNNTIYPTKIVPGDPYASEIIHDFMMYKPKPEKDVLLIIGDGRTVLDDIGAWYRIAEGIVEYDTMCVNYSALICPHPFEHYAAGDAHMPDMQKVAKGLPEGVVRHAWNPSCPGFNIRWCRTGRGGWNGTSGNLAYKIGLAMDYTRIVLAGCPMDNSGNWYSKTIKDNDVKKVKDHRHHLWKWTEMSLRPIGRFCRSMSGNTADLFGVPTREWLLHLPEIEVPEKGEEEWKQKMH
;
A
#
# COMPACT_ATOMS: atom_id res chain seq x y z
N MET A 1 2.09 7.35 24.12
CA MET A 1 3.54 7.23 23.81
C MET A 1 3.69 7.23 22.29
N HIS A 2 4.33 8.25 21.71
CA HIS A 2 4.56 8.30 20.26
C HIS A 2 5.75 7.41 19.91
N LYS A 3 5.61 6.50 18.94
CA LYS A 3 6.68 5.59 18.54
C LYS A 3 7.29 6.08 17.22
N ILE A 4 8.58 6.41 17.25
CA ILE A 4 9.34 6.74 16.04
C ILE A 4 9.94 5.43 15.54
N ILE A 5 9.60 5.05 14.31
CA ILE A 5 10.17 3.89 13.64
C ILE A 5 10.96 4.43 12.45
N SER A 6 12.28 4.43 12.57
CA SER A 6 13.12 4.87 11.46
C SER A 6 13.12 3.80 10.37
N ASN A 7 12.75 4.22 9.16
CA ASN A 7 12.60 3.38 7.98
C ASN A 7 13.94 3.41 7.24
N ASN A 8 14.91 2.66 7.75
CA ASN A 8 16.08 2.27 6.97
C ASN A 8 15.66 1.23 5.92
N THR A 9 14.68 1.58 5.07
CA THR A 9 14.07 0.72 4.06
C THR A 9 13.47 -0.56 4.64
N ILE A 10 12.57 -1.23 3.94
CA ILE A 10 12.21 -2.62 4.26
C ILE A 10 13.44 -3.45 3.93
N TYR A 11 14.31 -3.62 4.93
CA TYR A 11 15.74 -3.89 4.82
C TYR A 11 16.58 -2.68 4.42
N PRO A 12 17.58 -2.28 5.24
CA PRO A 12 18.62 -1.38 4.78
C PRO A 12 19.23 -1.96 3.50
N THR A 13 19.05 -1.28 2.37
CA THR A 13 19.79 -1.60 1.15
C THR A 13 21.30 -1.41 1.34
N LYS A 14 21.71 -0.78 2.46
CA LYS A 14 23.06 -0.81 3.01
C LYS A 14 23.05 -0.57 4.53
N ILE A 15 23.33 -1.59 5.33
CA ILE A 15 23.81 -1.38 6.71
C ILE A 15 25.26 -0.92 6.56
N VAL A 16 25.60 0.27 7.04
CA VAL A 16 26.99 0.68 7.14
C VAL A 16 27.51 0.13 8.47
N PRO A 17 28.48 -0.81 8.47
CA PRO A 17 29.08 -1.29 9.72
C PRO A 17 29.61 -0.10 10.52
N GLY A 18 29.14 0.04 11.77
CA GLY A 18 29.53 1.13 12.66
C GLY A 18 28.63 2.38 12.65
N ASP A 19 27.44 2.37 12.01
CA ASP A 19 26.44 3.42 12.23
C ASP A 19 25.76 3.24 13.60
N PRO A 20 26.06 4.09 14.61
CA PRO A 20 25.53 3.91 15.96
C PRO A 20 24.01 4.09 16.01
N TYR A 21 23.42 4.89 15.11
CA TYR A 21 21.98 5.13 15.10
C TYR A 21 21.20 3.97 14.48
N ALA A 22 21.76 3.32 13.46
CA ALA A 22 21.06 2.24 12.76
C ALA A 22 20.80 1.02 13.66
N SER A 23 21.74 0.67 14.54
CA SER A 23 21.65 -0.53 15.37
C SER A 23 20.56 -0.45 16.45
N GLU A 24 20.48 0.66 17.18
CA GLU A 24 19.45 0.90 18.19
C GLU A 24 18.06 1.02 17.55
N ILE A 25 17.96 1.72 16.42
CA ILE A 25 16.72 1.84 15.64
C ILE A 25 16.19 0.48 15.19
N ILE A 26 17.07 -0.39 14.68
CA ILE A 26 16.69 -1.74 14.22
C ILE A 26 16.24 -2.58 15.42
N HIS A 27 16.96 -2.54 16.54
CA HIS A 27 16.59 -3.26 17.75
C HIS A 27 15.22 -2.83 18.27
N ASP A 28 14.99 -1.52 18.40
CA ASP A 28 13.70 -0.97 18.81
C ASP A 28 12.59 -1.35 17.83
N PHE A 29 12.84 -1.25 16.53
CA PHE A 29 11.87 -1.69 15.53
C PHE A 29 11.52 -3.17 15.68
N MET A 30 12.51 -4.05 15.83
CA MET A 30 12.26 -5.48 15.97
C MET A 30 11.52 -5.83 17.27
N MET A 31 11.78 -5.09 18.35
CA MET A 31 11.06 -5.26 19.63
C MET A 31 9.63 -4.72 19.60
N TYR A 32 9.38 -3.63 18.85
CA TYR A 32 8.12 -2.90 18.91
C TYR A 32 7.29 -2.95 17.64
N LYS A 33 7.74 -3.65 16.58
CA LYS A 33 6.97 -3.79 15.35
C LYS A 33 5.63 -4.46 15.69
N PRO A 34 4.50 -3.85 15.31
CA PRO A 34 3.23 -4.54 15.40
C PRO A 34 3.33 -5.79 14.53
N LYS A 35 3.00 -6.94 15.11
CA LYS A 35 2.77 -8.15 14.32
C LYS A 35 1.36 -8.05 13.73
N PRO A 36 1.19 -8.42 12.47
CA PRO A 36 -0.12 -8.39 11.86
C PRO A 36 -0.96 -9.50 12.51
N GLU A 37 -2.25 -9.25 12.70
CA GLU A 37 -3.15 -10.30 13.20
C GLU A 37 -3.43 -11.32 12.10
N LYS A 38 -3.43 -10.85 10.84
CA LYS A 38 -3.71 -11.63 9.64
C LYS A 38 -2.53 -11.58 8.67
N ASP A 39 -2.40 -12.59 7.82
CA ASP A 39 -1.32 -12.64 6.83
C ASP A 39 -1.55 -11.71 5.63
N VAL A 40 -2.81 -11.36 5.38
CA VAL A 40 -3.24 -10.57 4.21
C VAL A 40 -3.52 -9.14 4.63
N LEU A 41 -2.99 -8.19 3.86
CA LEU A 41 -3.29 -6.76 3.97
C LEU A 41 -3.99 -6.25 2.71
N LEU A 42 -5.19 -5.70 2.85
CA LEU A 42 -5.82 -4.88 1.84
C LEU A 42 -5.41 -3.42 2.02
N ILE A 43 -4.74 -2.84 1.03
CA ILE A 43 -4.43 -1.41 0.99
C ILE A 43 -5.45 -0.70 0.09
N ILE A 44 -6.19 0.25 0.65
CA ILE A 44 -7.17 1.05 -0.09
C ILE A 44 -6.58 2.43 -0.37
N GLY A 45 -6.32 2.72 -1.65
CA GLY A 45 -5.83 3.99 -2.15
C GLY A 45 -6.92 4.99 -2.54
N ASP A 46 -6.53 6.11 -3.14
CA ASP A 46 -7.41 7.21 -3.54
C ASP A 46 -7.75 7.21 -5.05
N GLY A 47 -7.27 6.24 -5.80
CA GLY A 47 -7.42 6.16 -7.26
C GLY A 47 -8.88 6.20 -7.71
N ARG A 48 -9.13 6.66 -8.94
CA ARG A 48 -10.49 6.74 -9.49
C ARG A 48 -11.23 5.39 -9.49
N THR A 49 -10.49 4.29 -9.62
CA THR A 49 -11.01 2.91 -9.63
C THR A 49 -11.33 2.33 -8.25
N VAL A 50 -11.09 3.06 -7.15
CA VAL A 50 -11.11 2.48 -5.79
C VAL A 50 -12.41 1.74 -5.43
N LEU A 51 -13.58 2.25 -5.81
CA LEU A 51 -14.85 1.61 -5.47
C LEU A 51 -15.06 0.31 -6.25
N ASP A 52 -14.70 0.30 -7.54
CA ASP A 52 -14.76 -0.89 -8.39
C ASP A 52 -13.77 -1.95 -7.90
N ASP A 53 -12.56 -1.52 -7.51
CA ASP A 53 -11.51 -2.37 -6.96
C ASP A 53 -11.93 -3.01 -5.63
N ILE A 54 -12.57 -2.27 -4.71
CA ILE A 54 -13.12 -2.82 -3.46
C ILE A 54 -14.20 -3.86 -3.76
N GLY A 55 -15.11 -3.55 -4.68
CA GLY A 55 -16.16 -4.50 -5.08
C GLY A 55 -15.58 -5.78 -5.69
N ALA A 56 -14.52 -5.66 -6.50
CA ALA A 56 -13.79 -6.80 -7.06
C ALA A 56 -13.04 -7.59 -5.99
N TRP A 57 -12.47 -6.91 -5.00
CA TRP A 57 -11.79 -7.55 -3.87
C TRP A 57 -12.73 -8.43 -3.06
N TYR A 58 -13.92 -7.94 -2.71
CA TYR A 58 -14.89 -8.72 -1.95
C TYR A 58 -15.30 -10.00 -2.67
N ARG A 59 -15.50 -9.95 -4.00
CA ARG A 59 -15.84 -11.15 -4.79
C ARG A 59 -14.81 -12.27 -4.70
N ILE A 60 -13.54 -11.95 -4.45
CA ILE A 60 -12.45 -12.95 -4.40
C ILE A 60 -11.97 -13.29 -2.99
N ALA A 61 -12.24 -12.44 -2.00
CA ALA A 61 -11.74 -12.60 -0.63
C ALA A 61 -12.81 -13.00 0.38
N GLU A 62 -14.08 -12.65 0.14
CA GLU A 62 -15.17 -12.88 1.09
C GLU A 62 -15.35 -14.38 1.39
N GLY A 63 -15.34 -14.72 2.69
CA GLY A 63 -15.47 -16.10 3.17
C GLY A 63 -14.26 -17.00 2.87
N ILE A 64 -13.17 -16.46 2.33
CA ILE A 64 -12.00 -17.23 1.87
C ILE A 64 -10.79 -16.94 2.73
N VAL A 65 -10.54 -15.67 3.03
CA VAL A 65 -9.37 -15.25 3.80
C VAL A 65 -9.75 -14.11 4.74
N GLU A 66 -9.19 -14.14 5.94
CA GLU A 66 -9.23 -12.99 6.84
C GLU A 66 -8.07 -12.04 6.48
N TYR A 67 -8.33 -10.74 6.56
CA TYR A 67 -7.36 -9.72 6.18
C TYR A 67 -7.48 -8.49 7.06
N ASP A 68 -6.37 -7.80 7.26
CA ASP A 68 -6.34 -6.45 7.80
C ASP A 68 -6.53 -5.44 6.66
N THR A 69 -7.00 -4.24 6.98
CA THR A 69 -7.19 -3.14 6.03
C THR A 69 -6.36 -1.93 6.42
N MET A 70 -5.67 -1.35 5.43
CA MET A 70 -4.96 -0.08 5.53
C MET A 70 -5.55 0.94 4.56
N CYS A 71 -6.22 1.94 5.12
CA CYS A 71 -6.70 3.08 4.34
C CYS A 71 -5.59 4.12 4.15
N VAL A 72 -5.52 4.70 2.96
CA VAL A 72 -4.55 5.71 2.57
C VAL A 72 -5.24 7.06 2.35
N ASN A 73 -4.76 8.11 3.02
CA ASN A 73 -5.22 9.49 2.84
C ASN A 73 -6.75 9.68 2.97
N TYR A 74 -7.49 9.89 1.88
CA TYR A 74 -8.95 10.12 1.93
C TYR A 74 -9.76 8.84 1.77
N SER A 75 -9.14 7.71 1.41
CA SER A 75 -9.86 6.46 1.25
C SER A 75 -10.49 5.97 2.57
N ALA A 76 -9.96 6.41 3.71
CA ALA A 76 -10.54 6.22 5.02
C ALA A 76 -11.97 6.77 5.15
N LEU A 77 -12.37 7.73 4.30
CA LEU A 77 -13.72 8.32 4.29
C LEU A 77 -14.73 7.48 3.51
N ILE A 78 -14.27 6.53 2.70
CA ILE A 78 -15.12 5.72 1.82
C ILE A 78 -14.93 4.21 2.04
N CYS A 79 -14.08 3.80 2.99
CA CYS A 79 -13.91 2.41 3.36
C CYS A 79 -15.23 1.88 3.95
N PRO A 80 -15.86 0.86 3.34
CA PRO A 80 -17.20 0.41 3.73
C PRO A 80 -17.20 -0.53 4.95
N HIS A 81 -16.03 -0.88 5.48
CA HIS A 81 -15.85 -1.77 6.63
C HIS A 81 -14.82 -1.20 7.63
N PRO A 82 -14.79 -1.72 8.88
CA PRO A 82 -13.74 -1.39 9.84
C PRO A 82 -12.34 -1.67 9.28
N PHE A 83 -11.35 -0.90 9.72
CA PHE A 83 -9.96 -1.07 9.31
C PHE A 83 -9.00 -0.78 10.46
N GLU A 84 -7.85 -1.43 10.42
CA GLU A 84 -6.87 -1.47 11.50
C GLU A 84 -5.83 -0.36 11.32
N HIS A 85 -5.55 0.02 10.06
CA HIS A 85 -4.45 0.91 9.73
C HIS A 85 -4.87 2.12 8.90
N TYR A 86 -4.21 3.24 9.18
CA TYR A 86 -4.30 4.45 8.39
C TYR A 86 -2.91 4.95 8.01
N ALA A 87 -2.65 5.20 6.72
CA ALA A 87 -1.38 5.73 6.25
C ALA A 87 -1.55 7.06 5.53
N ALA A 88 -0.76 8.06 5.93
CA ALA A 88 -0.71 9.37 5.28
C ALA A 88 0.72 9.73 4.88
N GLY A 89 0.92 9.98 3.59
CA GLY A 89 2.19 10.47 3.05
C GLY A 89 2.44 11.92 3.37
N ASP A 90 1.43 12.75 3.13
CA ASP A 90 1.44 14.18 3.41
C ASP A 90 0.78 14.46 4.77
N ALA A 91 1.17 13.70 5.80
CA ALA A 91 0.54 13.74 7.12
C ALA A 91 0.53 15.11 7.80
N HIS A 92 1.35 16.06 7.33
CA HIS A 92 1.41 17.44 7.83
C HIS A 92 0.29 18.32 7.25
N MET A 93 -0.36 17.89 6.17
CA MET A 93 -1.44 18.66 5.53
C MET A 93 -2.67 18.75 6.43
N PRO A 94 -3.34 19.92 6.53
CA PRO A 94 -4.51 20.11 7.40
C PRO A 94 -5.62 19.08 7.17
N ASP A 95 -5.87 18.71 5.92
CA ASP A 95 -6.90 17.72 5.59
C ASP A 95 -6.53 16.31 6.08
N MET A 96 -5.26 15.92 5.99
CA MET A 96 -4.80 14.62 6.50
C MET A 96 -4.87 14.58 8.03
N GLN A 97 -4.55 15.69 8.68
CA GLN A 97 -4.73 15.86 10.13
C GLN A 97 -6.22 15.76 10.53
N LYS A 98 -7.11 16.37 9.74
CA LYS A 98 -8.56 16.29 9.94
C LYS A 98 -9.07 14.86 9.82
N VAL A 99 -8.66 14.14 8.77
CA VAL A 99 -9.01 12.71 8.61
C VAL A 99 -8.50 11.93 9.82
N ALA A 100 -7.20 12.02 10.13
CA ALA A 100 -6.57 11.28 11.23
C ALA A 100 -7.26 11.50 12.59
N LYS A 101 -7.67 12.73 12.89
CA LYS A 101 -8.39 13.08 14.13
C LYS A 101 -9.78 12.46 14.22
N GLY A 102 -10.44 12.25 13.07
CA GLY A 102 -11.78 11.66 12.99
C GLY A 102 -11.80 10.12 13.03
N LEU A 103 -10.63 9.47 13.01
CA LEU A 103 -10.56 8.01 12.99
C LEU A 103 -10.88 7.40 14.36
N PRO A 104 -11.48 6.20 14.40
CA PRO A 104 -11.69 5.45 15.64
C PRO A 104 -10.38 5.28 16.46
N GLU A 105 -10.52 5.16 17.78
CA GLU A 105 -9.37 5.11 18.71
C GLU A 105 -8.44 3.91 18.45
N GLY A 106 -8.99 2.77 18.03
CA GLY A 106 -8.24 1.55 17.74
C GLY A 106 -7.41 1.59 16.45
N VAL A 107 -7.60 2.58 15.57
CA VAL A 107 -6.88 2.64 14.30
C VAL A 107 -5.44 3.06 14.51
N VAL A 108 -4.49 2.25 14.02
CA VAL A 108 -3.06 2.57 14.04
C VAL A 108 -2.74 3.54 12.91
N ARG A 109 -2.29 4.75 13.27
CA ARG A 109 -2.00 5.84 12.33
C ARG A 109 -0.51 5.89 12.03
N HIS A 110 -0.18 5.80 10.75
CA HIS A 110 1.15 5.81 10.18
C HIS A 110 1.38 7.11 9.39
N ALA A 111 2.45 7.83 9.70
CA ALA A 111 2.85 9.05 8.98
C ALA A 111 4.23 8.91 8.36
N TRP A 112 4.38 9.46 7.17
CA TRP A 112 5.69 9.85 6.65
C TRP A 112 6.00 11.29 7.04
N ASN A 113 6.57 11.46 8.24
CA ASN A 113 7.27 12.66 8.72
C ASN A 113 7.41 12.53 10.26
N PRO A 114 8.63 12.61 10.83
CA PRO A 114 8.86 12.52 12.28
C PRO A 114 8.13 13.59 13.11
N SER A 115 7.75 14.73 12.54
CA SER A 115 7.19 15.85 13.29
C SER A 115 5.66 15.91 13.32
N CYS A 116 4.94 14.99 12.67
CA CYS A 116 3.48 15.06 12.58
C CYS A 116 2.78 14.64 13.89
N PRO A 117 2.03 15.53 14.56
CA PRO A 117 1.23 15.16 15.73
C PRO A 117 0.05 14.26 15.32
N GLY A 118 -0.51 13.52 16.27
CA GLY A 118 -1.70 12.69 16.07
C GLY A 118 -1.47 11.30 15.47
N PHE A 119 -0.24 10.96 15.07
CA PHE A 119 0.13 9.65 14.52
C PHE A 119 0.82 8.74 15.55
N ASN A 120 0.50 7.45 15.51
CA ASN A 120 1.04 6.42 16.42
C ASN A 120 2.47 6.03 16.01
N ILE A 121 2.66 5.82 14.71
CA ILE A 121 3.92 5.36 14.10
C ILE A 121 4.39 6.38 13.08
N ARG A 122 5.66 6.77 13.19
CA ARG A 122 6.28 7.73 12.27
C ARG A 122 7.42 7.07 11.53
N TRP A 123 7.30 7.03 10.20
CA TRP A 123 8.29 6.48 9.28
C TRP A 123 9.24 7.59 8.83
N CYS A 124 10.53 7.37 9.03
CA CYS A 124 11.58 8.35 8.67
C CYS A 124 12.50 7.79 7.60
N ARG A 125 12.86 8.59 6.60
CA ARG A 125 13.93 8.25 5.65
C ARG A 125 15.30 8.46 6.30
N THR A 126 16.28 7.61 5.97
CA THR A 126 17.70 7.96 6.08
C THR A 126 18.29 8.26 4.71
N GLY A 127 19.12 9.31 4.64
CA GLY A 127 19.84 9.73 3.43
C GLY A 127 19.28 10.97 2.72
N ARG A 128 20.00 11.43 1.69
CA ARG A 128 19.67 12.64 0.90
C ARG A 128 18.64 12.30 -0.20
N GLY A 129 17.46 12.91 -0.12
CA GLY A 129 16.41 12.87 -1.14
C GLY A 129 15.02 13.01 -0.53
N GLY A 130 14.16 13.83 -1.13
CA GLY A 130 12.75 13.98 -0.72
C GLY A 130 11.92 12.70 -0.92
N TRP A 131 10.69 12.69 -0.41
CA TRP A 131 9.69 11.68 -0.77
C TRP A 131 9.52 11.65 -2.29
N ASN A 132 9.75 10.48 -2.92
CA ASN A 132 9.65 10.32 -4.38
C ASN A 132 8.62 9.25 -4.79
N GLY A 133 7.70 8.87 -3.90
CA GLY A 133 6.69 7.82 -4.13
C GLY A 133 5.26 8.33 -4.13
N THR A 134 4.32 7.40 -4.14
CA THR A 134 2.90 7.68 -3.84
C THR A 134 2.57 7.25 -2.41
N SER A 135 1.46 7.73 -1.85
CA SER A 135 1.02 7.28 -0.52
C SER A 135 0.68 5.78 -0.50
N GLY A 136 0.22 5.22 -1.62
CA GLY A 136 0.09 3.76 -1.79
C GLY A 136 1.44 3.04 -1.70
N ASN A 137 2.53 3.64 -2.22
CA ASN A 137 3.87 3.08 -2.09
C ASN A 137 4.35 3.08 -0.63
N LEU A 138 4.04 4.14 0.13
CA LEU A 138 4.27 4.16 1.58
C LEU A 138 3.50 3.04 2.27
N ALA A 139 2.20 2.90 2.00
CA ALA A 139 1.37 1.88 2.62
C ALA A 139 1.87 0.46 2.32
N TYR A 140 2.22 0.16 1.07
CA TYR A 140 2.84 -1.12 0.70
C TYR A 140 4.11 -1.39 1.50
N LYS A 141 4.94 -0.35 1.65
CA LYS A 141 6.16 -0.42 2.42
C LYS A 141 5.94 -0.68 3.90
N ILE A 142 4.93 -0.05 4.48
CA ILE A 142 4.49 -0.31 5.85
C ILE A 142 4.06 -1.77 5.99
N GLY A 143 3.25 -2.27 5.05
CA GLY A 143 2.79 -3.65 5.04
C GLY A 143 3.96 -4.64 5.08
N LEU A 144 4.96 -4.46 4.22
CA LEU A 144 6.14 -5.32 4.24
C LEU A 144 6.95 -5.22 5.54
N ALA A 145 7.06 -4.02 6.12
CA ALA A 145 7.77 -3.82 7.38
C ALA A 145 7.05 -4.50 8.55
N MET A 146 5.73 -4.64 8.46
CA MET A 146 4.88 -5.37 9.41
C MET A 146 4.76 -6.86 9.06
N ASP A 147 5.64 -7.41 8.23
CA ASP A 147 5.67 -8.84 7.86
C ASP A 147 4.40 -9.39 7.17
N TYR A 148 3.52 -8.55 6.61
CA TYR A 148 2.43 -9.06 5.79
C TYR A 148 2.98 -9.84 4.60
N THR A 149 2.46 -11.04 4.38
CA THR A 149 2.96 -11.98 3.37
C THR A 149 2.16 -11.88 2.06
N ARG A 150 0.98 -11.27 2.10
CA ARG A 150 0.13 -10.99 0.94
C ARG A 150 -0.44 -9.59 1.06
N ILE A 151 -0.11 -8.72 0.13
CA ILE A 151 -0.56 -7.33 0.10
C ILE A 151 -1.33 -7.10 -1.20
N VAL A 152 -2.56 -6.62 -1.06
CA VAL A 152 -3.44 -6.33 -2.19
C VAL A 152 -3.69 -4.83 -2.28
N LEU A 153 -3.45 -4.25 -3.44
CA LEU A 153 -3.70 -2.84 -3.71
C LEU A 153 -5.06 -2.65 -4.39
N ALA A 154 -5.97 -1.94 -3.75
CA ALA A 154 -7.22 -1.45 -4.33
C ALA A 154 -7.16 0.08 -4.44
N GLY A 155 -7.57 0.67 -5.57
CA GLY A 155 -7.52 2.12 -5.77
C GLY A 155 -6.10 2.69 -5.87
N CYS A 156 -5.12 1.90 -6.32
CA CYS A 156 -3.74 2.36 -6.54
C CYS A 156 -3.27 2.20 -8.01
N PRO A 157 -4.08 2.51 -9.04
CA PRO A 157 -3.84 2.03 -10.40
C PRO A 157 -2.60 2.59 -11.10
N MET A 158 -2.05 3.73 -10.64
CA MET A 158 -0.87 4.38 -11.24
C MET A 158 -0.99 4.68 -12.75
N ASP A 159 -2.21 4.88 -13.26
CA ASP A 159 -2.57 4.98 -14.68
C ASP A 159 -2.98 6.40 -15.13
N ASN A 160 -2.71 7.41 -14.31
CA ASN A 160 -3.12 8.81 -14.53
C ASN A 160 -4.64 9.04 -14.61
N SER A 161 -5.48 8.09 -14.19
CA SER A 161 -6.94 8.26 -14.13
C SER A 161 -7.43 9.29 -13.09
N GLY A 162 -6.52 9.71 -12.19
CA GLY A 162 -6.78 10.65 -11.11
C GLY A 162 -7.36 9.99 -9.86
N ASN A 163 -7.95 10.80 -8.97
CA ASN A 163 -8.56 10.31 -7.73
C ASN A 163 -10.09 10.23 -7.86
N TRP A 164 -10.73 9.43 -7.01
CA TRP A 164 -12.20 9.33 -6.97
C TRP A 164 -12.87 10.67 -6.65
N TYR A 165 -12.24 11.48 -5.78
CA TYR A 165 -12.75 12.80 -5.37
C TYR A 165 -12.41 13.95 -6.33
N SER A 166 -11.71 13.68 -7.46
CA SER A 166 -11.29 14.74 -8.38
C SER A 166 -12.47 15.52 -8.98
N LYS A 167 -13.67 14.93 -9.08
CA LYS A 167 -14.89 15.63 -9.52
C LYS A 167 -15.51 16.51 -8.43
N THR A 168 -15.27 16.18 -7.17
CA THR A 168 -15.90 16.81 -5.99
C THR A 168 -15.10 18.02 -5.51
N ILE A 169 -13.76 17.99 -5.65
CA ILE A 169 -12.87 19.06 -5.18
C ILE A 169 -12.43 19.91 -6.39
N LYS A 170 -13.20 20.97 -6.72
CA LYS A 170 -13.04 21.80 -7.92
C LYS A 170 -11.70 22.56 -8.01
N ASP A 171 -11.11 22.91 -6.87
CA ASP A 171 -9.92 23.78 -6.77
C ASP A 171 -8.61 23.05 -6.44
N ASN A 172 -8.58 21.71 -6.56
CA ASN A 172 -7.37 20.94 -6.27
C ASN A 172 -6.39 20.94 -7.47
N ASP A 173 -6.00 22.12 -7.95
CA ASP A 173 -5.17 22.32 -9.16
C ASP A 173 -3.83 21.57 -9.09
N VAL A 174 -3.25 21.40 -7.90
CA VAL A 174 -2.03 20.59 -7.67
C VAL A 174 -2.23 19.10 -7.99
N LYS A 175 -3.48 18.63 -8.09
CA LYS A 175 -3.86 17.24 -8.39
C LYS A 175 -4.54 17.05 -9.75
N LYS A 176 -4.89 18.12 -10.49
CA LYS A 176 -5.60 17.99 -11.78
C LYS A 176 -4.75 17.39 -12.90
N VAL A 177 -3.42 17.55 -12.82
CA VAL A 177 -2.47 17.03 -13.81
C VAL A 177 -1.34 16.29 -13.10
N LYS A 178 -1.68 15.38 -12.16
CA LYS A 178 -0.67 14.50 -11.57
C LYS A 178 -0.24 13.48 -12.60
N ASP A 179 0.91 13.75 -13.22
CA ASP A 179 1.62 12.76 -14.00
C ASP A 179 2.30 11.75 -13.08
N HIS A 180 1.63 10.63 -12.86
CA HIS A 180 2.13 9.53 -12.06
C HIS A 180 3.21 8.70 -12.77
N ARG A 181 3.54 8.97 -14.04
CA ARG A 181 4.63 8.27 -14.75
C ARG A 181 5.96 8.43 -14.02
N HIS A 182 6.23 9.60 -13.44
CA HIS A 182 7.41 9.85 -12.62
C HIS A 182 7.46 9.06 -11.30
N HIS A 183 6.37 8.41 -10.90
CA HIS A 183 6.35 7.51 -9.75
C HIS A 183 6.30 6.04 -10.16
N LEU A 184 5.93 5.73 -11.41
CA LEU A 184 5.79 4.36 -11.90
C LEU A 184 7.11 3.59 -11.82
N TRP A 185 8.25 4.23 -12.11
CA TRP A 185 9.57 3.58 -12.02
C TRP A 185 9.86 2.99 -10.63
N LYS A 186 9.33 3.60 -9.55
CA LYS A 186 9.46 3.04 -8.19
C LYS A 186 8.64 1.77 -8.00
N TRP A 187 7.48 1.69 -8.64
CA TRP A 187 6.68 0.46 -8.63
C TRP A 187 7.34 -0.62 -9.48
N THR A 188 7.88 -0.27 -10.65
CA THR A 188 8.69 -1.19 -11.48
C THR A 188 9.91 -1.70 -10.74
N GLU A 189 10.65 -0.83 -10.03
CA GLU A 189 11.80 -1.24 -9.22
C GLU A 189 11.42 -2.27 -8.15
N MET A 190 10.23 -2.14 -7.55
CA MET A 190 9.75 -3.07 -6.54
C MET A 190 9.21 -4.37 -7.14
N SER A 191 8.52 -4.32 -8.28
CA SER A 191 7.96 -5.51 -8.93
C SER A 191 9.04 -6.45 -9.46
N LEU A 192 10.19 -5.91 -9.86
CA LEU A 192 11.34 -6.69 -10.33
C LEU A 192 12.18 -7.32 -9.19
N ARG A 193 11.87 -7.03 -7.93
CA ARG A 193 12.58 -7.61 -6.78
C ARG A 193 11.82 -8.81 -6.22
N PRO A 194 12.49 -9.74 -5.50
CA PRO A 194 11.81 -10.85 -4.84
C PRO A 194 10.66 -10.43 -3.92
N ILE A 195 10.72 -9.24 -3.31
CA ILE A 195 9.65 -8.68 -2.48
C ILE A 195 8.37 -8.35 -3.26
N GLY A 196 8.46 -8.16 -4.57
CA GLY A 196 7.31 -7.88 -5.44
C GLY A 196 6.30 -9.02 -5.47
N ARG A 197 6.74 -10.28 -5.22
CA ARG A 197 5.87 -11.47 -5.19
C ARG A 197 4.79 -11.42 -4.11
N PHE A 198 5.00 -10.62 -3.07
CA PHE A 198 4.05 -10.45 -1.97
C PHE A 198 2.96 -9.43 -2.30
N CYS A 199 3.04 -8.75 -3.45
CA CYS A 199 2.08 -7.73 -3.86
C CYS A 199 1.25 -8.21 -5.04
N ARG A 200 -0.04 -7.85 -5.04
CA ARG A 200 -0.94 -7.88 -6.17
C ARG A 200 -1.75 -6.58 -6.21
N SER A 201 -2.34 -6.24 -7.35
CA SER A 201 -3.14 -5.02 -7.51
C SER A 201 -4.42 -5.32 -8.28
N MET A 202 -5.52 -4.72 -7.85
CA MET A 202 -6.83 -4.94 -8.46
C MET A 202 -6.95 -4.32 -9.86
N SER A 203 -6.23 -3.22 -10.14
CA SER A 203 -6.32 -2.52 -11.42
C SER A 203 -5.07 -1.73 -11.82
N GLY A 204 -5.08 -1.22 -13.06
CA GLY A 204 -4.14 -0.25 -13.61
C GLY A 204 -2.73 -0.77 -13.88
N ASN A 205 -1.79 0.16 -14.08
CA ASN A 205 -0.38 -0.13 -14.29
C ASN A 205 0.25 -0.94 -13.13
N THR A 206 -0.28 -0.82 -11.90
CA THR A 206 0.17 -1.68 -10.79
C THR A 206 -0.31 -3.11 -10.93
N ALA A 207 -1.49 -3.37 -11.50
CA ALA A 207 -1.91 -4.73 -11.84
C ALA A 207 -1.02 -5.33 -12.93
N ASP A 208 -0.64 -4.54 -13.94
CA ASP A 208 0.28 -5.00 -14.98
C ASP A 208 1.66 -5.36 -14.42
N LEU A 209 2.14 -4.60 -13.41
CA LEU A 209 3.45 -4.83 -12.80
C LEU A 209 3.48 -5.99 -11.81
N PHE A 210 2.42 -6.19 -11.02
CA PHE A 210 2.41 -7.15 -9.91
C PHE A 210 1.53 -8.38 -10.15
N GLY A 211 0.65 -8.33 -11.16
CA GLY A 211 -0.46 -9.26 -11.33
C GLY A 211 -1.70 -8.87 -10.52
N VAL A 212 -2.85 -9.43 -10.91
CA VAL A 212 -4.14 -9.32 -10.21
C VAL A 212 -4.23 -10.42 -9.16
N PRO A 213 -4.75 -10.16 -7.94
CA PRO A 213 -4.91 -11.22 -6.95
C PRO A 213 -5.96 -12.24 -7.43
N THR A 214 -5.63 -13.53 -7.28
CA THR A 214 -6.55 -14.64 -7.51
C THR A 214 -6.89 -15.32 -6.18
N ARG A 215 -7.95 -16.14 -6.18
CA ARG A 215 -8.34 -16.93 -5.01
C ARG A 215 -7.23 -17.90 -4.60
N GLU A 216 -6.57 -18.51 -5.57
CA GLU A 216 -5.47 -19.46 -5.39
C GLU A 216 -4.26 -18.78 -4.73
N TRP A 217 -3.90 -17.59 -5.23
CA TRP A 217 -2.82 -16.78 -4.67
C TRP A 217 -3.11 -16.38 -3.22
N LEU A 218 -4.35 -15.98 -2.92
CA LEU A 218 -4.79 -15.65 -1.56
C LEU A 218 -4.70 -16.85 -0.62
N LEU A 219 -4.95 -18.06 -1.11
CA LEU A 219 -4.91 -19.29 -0.31
C LEU A 219 -3.53 -19.96 -0.22
N HIS A 220 -2.48 -19.38 -0.83
CA HIS A 220 -1.18 -20.05 -1.00
C HIS A 220 -1.28 -21.40 -1.71
N LEU A 221 -2.28 -21.59 -2.56
CA LEU A 221 -2.33 -22.75 -3.43
C LEU A 221 -1.33 -22.55 -4.58
N PRO A 222 -0.71 -23.64 -5.09
CA PRO A 222 0.06 -23.55 -6.32
C PRO A 222 -0.81 -22.89 -7.39
N GLU A 223 -0.30 -21.85 -8.06
CA GLU A 223 -0.97 -21.33 -9.24
C GLU A 223 -1.05 -22.50 -10.23
N ILE A 224 -2.27 -22.90 -10.62
CA ILE A 224 -2.45 -23.97 -11.60
C ILE A 224 -1.80 -23.43 -12.87
N GLU A 225 -0.67 -24.00 -13.27
CA GLU A 225 -0.06 -23.69 -14.56
C GLU A 225 -1.13 -23.93 -15.62
N VAL A 226 -1.63 -22.85 -16.21
CA VAL A 226 -2.48 -22.95 -17.39
C VAL A 226 -1.57 -23.58 -18.44
N PRO A 227 -1.86 -24.79 -18.93
CA PRO A 227 -1.01 -25.42 -19.93
C PRO A 227 -0.90 -24.45 -21.10
N GLU A 228 0.33 -24.13 -21.53
CA GLU A 228 0.59 -23.19 -22.67
C GLU A 228 -0.22 -23.56 -23.93
N LYS A 229 -0.66 -24.82 -24.03
CA LYS A 229 -1.49 -25.35 -25.13
C LYS A 229 -2.95 -24.92 -25.11
N GLY A 230 -3.46 -24.32 -24.03
CA GLY A 230 -4.86 -23.92 -23.90
C GLY A 230 -5.22 -22.58 -24.54
N GLU A 231 -4.23 -21.73 -24.84
CA GLU A 231 -4.50 -20.41 -25.41
C GLU A 231 -5.00 -20.47 -26.86
N GLU A 232 -4.57 -21.48 -27.64
CA GLU A 232 -5.04 -21.71 -29.01
C GLU A 232 -6.45 -22.32 -29.04
N GLU A 233 -6.76 -23.29 -28.18
CA GLU A 233 -8.10 -23.90 -28.12
C GLU A 233 -9.17 -22.93 -27.57
N TRP A 234 -8.80 -22.04 -26.66
CA TRP A 234 -9.73 -21.03 -26.14
C TRP A 234 -10.04 -19.94 -27.19
N LYS A 235 -9.05 -19.53 -27.99
CA LYS A 235 -9.24 -18.59 -29.12
C LYS A 235 -10.04 -19.21 -30.27
N GLN A 236 -9.95 -20.51 -30.51
CA GLN A 236 -10.74 -21.22 -31.52
C GLN A 236 -12.22 -21.40 -31.15
N LYS A 237 -12.60 -21.36 -29.87
CA LYS A 237 -14.01 -21.48 -29.43
C LYS A 237 -14.78 -20.16 -29.41
N MET A 238 -14.10 -19.04 -29.68
CA MET A 238 -14.67 -17.68 -29.67
C MET A 238 -14.80 -17.06 -31.08
N HIS A 239 -14.51 -17.83 -32.12
CA HIS A 239 -14.72 -17.49 -33.53
C HIS A 239 -15.61 -18.56 -34.18
#